data_AF-W9WE29-F1
#
_entry.id   AF-W9WE29-F1
#
_cell.length_a   1.000
_cell.length_b   1.000
_cell.length_c   1.000
_cell.angle_alpha   90.00
_cell.angle_beta   90.00
_cell.angle_gamma   90.00
#
_symmetry.space_group_name_H-M   'P 1'
#
loop_
_entity.id
_entity.type
_entity.pdbx_description
1 polymer ?
#
loop_
_entity_poly.entity_id
_entity_poly.type
_entity_poly.pdbx_seq_one_letter_code
_entity_poly.pdbx_strand_id
1 'polypeptide(L)' 'MWRIAAKLLWAFEFSEYVDPRTGAKTALDPDAYNPGILQAPLPFKIAIKPRSEKHIECINHEMSDALNFLKQYS' A
#
# COMPACT_ATOMS: atom_id res chain seq x y z
N MET A 1 -9.10 -11.74 -0.78
CA MET A 1 -7.91 -11.23 -0.06
C MET A 1 -6.60 -11.42 -0.83
N TRP A 2 -6.26 -12.63 -1.32
CA TRP A 2 -4.95 -12.87 -1.95
C TRP A 2 -4.62 -11.98 -3.18
N ARG A 3 -5.61 -11.65 -4.02
CA ARG A 3 -5.37 -10.81 -5.22
C ARG A 3 -4.88 -9.40 -4.87
N ILE A 4 -5.40 -8.82 -3.79
CA ILE A 4 -4.98 -7.49 -3.31
C ILE A 4 -3.52 -7.56 -2.86
N ALA A 5 -3.19 -8.53 -2.01
CA ALA A 5 -1.81 -8.74 -1.55
C ALA A 5 -0.85 -9.00 -2.72
N ALA A 6 -1.23 -9.85 -3.68
CA ALA A 6 -0.41 -10.15 -4.85
C ALA A 6 -0.14 -8.91 -5.72
N LYS A 7 -1.16 -8.08 -6.00
CA LYS A 7 -0.97 -6.84 -6.76
C LYS A 7 -0.08 -5.84 -6.02
N LEU A 8 -0.27 -5.68 -4.70
CA LEU A 8 0.58 -4.82 -3.88
C LEU A 8 2.04 -5.28 -3.88
N LEU A 9 2.28 -6.57 -3.68
CA LEU A 9 3.61 -7.16 -3.71
C LEU A 9 4.23 -7.17 -5.11
N TRP A 10 3.44 -7.22 -6.17
CA TRP A 10 3.93 -7.06 -7.55
C TRP A 10 4.38 -5.62 -7.82
N ALA A 11 3.62 -4.62 -7.37
CA ALA A 11 3.84 -3.21 -7.71
C ALA A 11 4.83 -2.47 -6.80
N PHE A 12 4.88 -2.80 -5.51
CA PHE A 12 5.54 -1.98 -4.50
C PHE A 12 6.61 -2.75 -3.71
N GLU A 13 7.58 -2.01 -3.19
CA GLU A 13 8.45 -2.44 -2.11
C GLU A 13 7.97 -1.81 -0.80
N PHE A 14 7.95 -2.63 0.26
CA PHE A 14 7.57 -2.23 1.60
C PHE A 14 8.80 -2.32 2.50
N SER A 15 9.06 -1.28 3.29
CA SER A 15 10.13 -1.28 4.30
C SER A 15 9.72 -0.49 5.54
N GLU A 16 10.43 -0.71 6.64
CA GLU A 16 10.27 0.11 7.84
C GLU A 16 10.43 1.60 7.52
N TYR A 17 9.70 2.42 8.25
CA TYR A 17 9.84 3.87 8.14
C TYR A 17 11.20 4.30 8.70
N VAL A 18 11.92 5.10 7.91
CA VAL A 18 13.15 5.79 8.31
C VAL A 18 12.83 7.28 8.39
N ASP A 19 13.02 7.90 9.54
CA ASP A 19 12.84 9.33 9.70
C ASP A 19 13.87 10.07 8.83
N PRO A 20 13.46 10.93 7.88
CA PRO A 20 14.37 11.58 6.95
C PRO A 20 15.26 12.64 7.61
N ARG A 21 14.90 13.14 8.80
CA ARG A 21 15.69 14.13 9.55
C ARG A 21 16.73 13.48 10.43
N THR A 22 16.39 12.36 11.07
CA THR A 22 17.25 11.72 12.09
C THR A 22 17.93 10.44 11.58
N GLY A 23 17.44 9.84 10.49
CA GLY A 23 17.88 8.54 10.00
C GLY A 23 17.43 7.36 10.88
N ALA A 24 16.64 7.61 11.93
CA ALA A 24 16.20 6.57 12.85
C ALA A 24 15.12 5.67 12.22
N LYS A 25 15.30 4.36 12.35
CA LYS A 25 14.28 3.36 12.00
C LYS A 25 13.24 3.27 13.11
N THR A 26 11.97 3.28 12.74
CA THR A 26 10.86 2.99 13.67
C THR A 26 10.38 1.57 13.43
N ALA A 27 10.61 0.67 14.39
CA ALA A 27 10.08 -0.68 14.35
C ALA A 27 8.55 -0.67 14.49
N LEU A 28 7.88 -1.63 13.84
CA LEU A 28 6.45 -1.83 14.00
C LEU A 28 6.17 -2.55 15.33
N ASP A 29 5.14 -2.11 16.03
CA ASP A 29 4.59 -2.83 17.18
C ASP A 29 3.57 -3.87 16.67
N PRO A 30 3.88 -5.18 16.73
CA PRO A 30 3.00 -6.23 16.24
C PRO A 30 1.74 -6.43 17.08
N ASP A 31 1.70 -5.87 18.31
CA ASP A 31 0.58 -6.03 19.25
C ASP A 31 -0.32 -4.77 19.33
N ALA A 32 0.03 -3.70 18.62
CA ALA A 32 -0.74 -2.46 18.57
C ALA A 32 -2.04 -2.62 17.75
N TYR A 33 -3.09 -3.14 18.37
CA TYR A 33 -4.42 -3.36 17.76
C TYR A 33 -5.54 -2.68 18.55
N ASN A 34 -6.63 -2.32 17.87
CA ASN A 34 -7.83 -1.89 18.57
C ASN A 34 -8.52 -3.09 19.28
N PRO A 35 -9.13 -2.87 20.44
CA PRO A 35 -9.98 -3.88 21.06
C PRO A 35 -11.33 -3.98 20.33
N GLY A 36 -11.94 -5.17 20.30
CA GLY A 36 -13.30 -5.37 19.77
C GLY A 36 -13.47 -6.65 18.95
N ILE A 37 -14.69 -6.86 18.42
CA ILE A 37 -15.03 -8.02 17.56
C ILE A 37 -14.24 -7.96 16.23
N LEU A 38 -14.09 -6.76 15.67
CA LEU A 38 -13.21 -6.52 14.54
C LEU A 38 -11.91 -5.91 15.06
N GLN A 39 -10.86 -6.70 15.04
CA GLN A 39 -9.50 -6.24 15.37
C GLN A 39 -8.77 -5.82 14.09
N ALA A 40 -8.12 -4.68 14.17
CA ALA A 40 -7.28 -4.08 13.15
C ALA A 40 -6.08 -3.39 13.83
N PRO A 41 -4.94 -3.30 13.15
CA PRO A 41 -3.78 -2.60 13.69
C PRO A 41 -4.13 -1.11 13.88
N LEU A 42 -3.60 -0.51 14.95
CA LEU A 42 -3.58 0.94 15.12
C LEU A 42 -2.77 1.60 13.99
N PRO A 43 -2.99 2.89 13.67
CA PRO A 43 -2.23 3.56 12.63
C PRO A 43 -0.71 3.48 12.87
N PHE A 44 0.03 3.02 11.85
CA PHE A 44 1.49 2.89 11.89
C PHE A 44 2.14 3.56 10.68
N LYS A 45 3.45 3.86 10.79
CA LYS A 45 4.25 4.41 9.69
C LYS A 45 4.97 3.28 8.94
N ILE A 46 5.02 3.39 7.63
CA ILE A 46 5.72 2.47 6.73
C ILE A 46 6.24 3.25 5.53
N ALA A 47 7.34 2.81 4.93
CA ALA A 47 7.81 3.31 3.66
C ALA A 47 7.33 2.38 2.54
N ILE A 48 6.68 2.96 1.53
CA ILE A 48 6.17 2.27 0.35
C ILE A 48 6.72 3.00 -0.87
N LYS A 49 7.35 2.26 -1.78
CA LYS A 49 7.83 2.82 -3.04
C LYS A 49 7.46 1.92 -4.21
N PRO A 50 7.08 2.47 -5.38
CA PRO A 50 6.93 1.69 -6.59
C PRO A 50 8.25 0.98 -6.96
N ARG A 51 8.17 -0.23 -7.49
CA ARG A 51 9.37 -1.00 -7.90
C ARG A 51 10.04 -0.43 -9.15
N SER A 52 9.27 0.17 -10.05
CA SER A 52 9.79 0.88 -11.21
C SER A 52 8.73 1.75 -11.88
N GLU A 53 9.16 2.66 -12.74
CA GLU A 53 8.28 3.50 -13.55
C GLU A 53 7.33 2.67 -14.42
N LYS A 54 7.81 1.55 -14.98
CA LYS A 54 6.97 0.62 -15.77
C LYS A 54 5.77 0.06 -14.99
N HIS A 55 5.93 -0.18 -13.68
CA HIS A 55 4.81 -0.61 -12.85
C HIS A 55 3.79 0.53 -12.69
N ILE A 56 4.26 1.77 -12.51
CA ILE A 56 3.40 2.96 -12.40
C ILE A 56 2.62 3.17 -13.70
N GLU A 57 3.29 3.12 -14.85
CA GLU A 57 2.67 3.21 -16.17
C GLU A 57 1.56 2.16 -16.36
N CYS A 58 1.85 0.90 -16.02
CA CYS A 58 0.87 -0.19 -16.12
C CYS A 58 -0.34 0.04 -15.19
N ILE A 59 -0.11 0.45 -13.95
CA ILE A 59 -1.18 0.76 -12.98
C ILE A 59 -2.07 1.89 -13.51
N ASN A 60 -1.47 2.96 -14.02
CA ASN A 60 -2.21 4.11 -14.56
C ASN A 60 -3.00 3.73 -15.82
N HIS A 61 -2.46 2.87 -16.67
CA HIS A 61 -3.16 2.33 -17.83
C HIS A 61 -4.39 1.50 -17.40
N GLU A 62 -4.21 0.52 -16.51
CA GLU A 62 -5.31 -0.30 -15.98
C GLU A 62 -6.39 0.56 -15.31
N MET A 63 -5.98 1.60 -14.56
CA MET A 63 -6.91 2.53 -13.93
C MET A 63 -7.71 3.32 -14.97
N SER A 64 -7.04 3.84 -16.01
CA SER A 64 -7.69 4.57 -17.10
C SER A 64 -8.74 3.69 -17.80
N ASP A 65 -8.40 2.44 -18.13
CA ASP A 65 -9.31 1.49 -18.77
C ASP A 65 -10.50 1.15 -17.87
N ALA A 66 -10.26 0.90 -16.59
CA ALA A 66 -11.32 0.64 -15.63
C ALA A 66 -12.26 1.84 -15.49
N LEU A 67 -11.72 3.06 -15.38
CA LEU A 67 -12.52 4.28 -15.33
C LEU A 67 -13.32 4.46 -16.62
N ASN A 68 -12.73 4.21 -17.79
CA ASN A 68 -13.42 4.27 -19.07
C ASN A 68 -14.58 3.27 -19.14
N PHE A 69 -14.37 2.03 -18.70
CA PHE A 69 -15.45 1.03 -18.60
C PHE A 69 -16.55 1.48 -17.63
N LEU A 70 -16.20 2.05 -16.48
CA LEU A 70 -17.17 2.43 -15.45
C LEU A 70 -17.99 3.68 -15.78
N LYS A 71 -17.56 4.53 -16.74
CA LYS A 71 -18.30 5.72 -17.19
C LYS A 71 -19.75 5.45 -17.61
N GLN A 72 -20.06 4.24 -18.05
CA GLN A 72 -21.43 3.88 -18.46
C GLN A 72 -22.41 3.76 -17.27
N TYR A 73 -21.91 3.76 -16.04
CA TYR A 73 -22.70 3.61 -14.81
C TYR A 73 -22.72 4.87 -13.93
N SER A 74 -22.10 5.96 -14.39
CA SER A 74 -22.00 7.24 -13.67
C SER A 74 -22.94 8.29 -14.23
#